data_AF-A0A8T4JDU4-F1
#
_entry.id   AF-A0A8T4JDU4-F1
#
_cell.length_a   1.000
_cell.length_b   1.000
_cell.length_c   1.000
_cell.angle_alpha   90.00
_cell.angle_beta   90.00
_cell.angle_gamma   90.00
#
_symmetry.space_group_name_H-M   'P 1'
#
loop_
_entity.id
_entity.type
_entity.pdbx_description
1 polymer ?
#
loop_
_entity_poly.entity_id
_entity_poly.type
_entity_poly.pdbx_seq_one_letter_code
_entity_poly.pdbx_strand_id
1 'polypeptide(L)' 'MGRKEQIIGERKKKLDEIRKMGINPYPHNFDVSDYSDDLKKKHKKLKDNQRTNNKAVIAGRVMT' A
#
# COMPACT_ATOMS: atom_id res chain seq x y z
N MET A 1 3.50 27.83 14.44
CA MET A 1 2.44 26.86 14.10
C MET A 1 2.23 26.93 12.60
N GLY A 2 2.50 25.86 11.82
CA GLY A 2 2.29 25.96 10.36
C GLY A 2 2.55 24.68 9.58
N ARG A 3 3.68 24.00 9.82
CA ARG A 3 4.04 22.79 9.05
C ARG A 3 3.06 21.63 9.24
N LYS A 4 2.62 21.38 10.48
CA LYS A 4 1.66 20.31 10.79
C LYS A 4 0.29 20.58 10.16
N GLU A 5 -0.19 21.81 10.24
CA GLU A 5 -1.48 22.23 9.67
C GLU A 5 -1.47 22.13 8.15
N GLN A 6 -0.37 22.54 7.50
CA GLN A 6 -0.18 22.37 6.06
C GLN A 6 -0.24 20.89 5.64
N ILE A 7 0.45 20.01 6.36
CA ILE A 7 0.42 18.56 6.08
C ILE A 7 -1.00 17.99 6.24
N ILE A 8 -1.72 18.40 7.28
CA ILE A 8 -3.10 17.96 7.50
C ILE A 8 -4.02 18.47 6.39
N GLY A 9 -3.85 19.74 5.98
CA GLY A 9 -4.61 20.35 4.88
C GLY A 9 -4.40 19.59 3.56
N GLU A 10 -3.16 19.28 3.21
CA GLU A 10 -2.83 18.49 2.01
C GLU A 10 -3.42 17.08 2.06
N ARG A 11 -3.37 16.40 3.23
CA ARG A 11 -4.00 15.08 3.37
C ARG A 11 -5.52 15.12 3.19
N LYS A 12 -6.18 16.17 3.67
CA LYS A 12 -7.63 16.37 3.48
C LYS A 12 -7.98 16.61 2.01
N LYS A 13 -7.21 17.44 1.29
CA LYS A 13 -7.41 17.65 -0.15
C LYS A 13 -7.33 16.34 -0.94
N LYS A 14 -6.30 15.53 -0.69
CA LYS A 14 -6.14 14.21 -1.33
C LYS A 14 -7.29 13.25 -1.00
N LEU A 15 -7.79 13.27 0.24
CA LEU A 15 -8.94 12.46 0.63
C LEU A 15 -10.18 12.82 -0.18
N ASP A 16 -10.43 14.11 -0.40
CA ASP A 16 -11.57 14.58 -1.18
C ASP A 16 -11.42 14.26 -2.67
N GLU A 17 -10.20 14.31 -3.21
CA GLU A 17 -9.91 13.86 -4.58
C GLU A 17 -10.21 12.37 -4.78
N ILE A 18 -9.76 11.51 -3.85
CA ILE A 18 -10.05 10.07 -3.89
C ILE A 18 -11.56 9.81 -3.87
N ARG A 19 -12.31 10.54 -3.03
CA ARG A 19 -13.77 10.46 -2.97
C ARG A 19 -14.43 10.91 -4.29
N LYS A 20 -13.93 11.98 -4.92
CA LYS A 20 -14.42 12.46 -6.23
C LYS A 20 -14.18 11.46 -7.36
N MET A 21 -13.15 10.63 -7.26
CA MET A 21 -12.92 9.51 -8.19
C MET A 21 -13.90 8.34 -7.98
N GLY A 22 -14.81 8.42 -7.01
CA GLY A 22 -15.74 7.33 -6.68
C GLY A 22 -15.09 6.18 -5.91
N ILE A 23 -13.88 6.36 -5.40
CA ILE A 23 -13.14 5.34 -4.65
C ILE A 23 -13.42 5.51 -3.16
N ASN A 24 -13.77 4.44 -2.46
CA ASN A 24 -13.88 4.46 -0.99
C ASN A 24 -12.47 4.47 -0.36
N PRO A 25 -12.06 5.55 0.33
CA PRO A 25 -10.74 5.61 0.98
C PRO A 25 -10.60 4.69 2.19
N TYR A 26 -11.70 4.18 2.74
CA TYR A 26 -11.74 3.29 3.89
C TYR A 26 -12.59 2.04 3.58
N PRO A 27 -12.15 1.18 2.63
CA PRO A 27 -12.86 -0.05 2.33
C PRO A 27 -12.80 -1.00 3.53
N HIS A 28 -13.90 -1.72 3.78
CA HIS A 28 -14.01 -2.61 4.94
C HIS A 28 -13.23 -3.92 4.76
N ASN A 29 -13.13 -4.42 3.52
CA ASN A 29 -12.53 -5.71 3.23
C ASN A 29 -11.51 -5.57 2.10
N PHE A 30 -10.35 -6.20 2.29
CA PHE A 30 -9.36 -6.45 1.25
C PHE A 30 -8.82 -7.86 1.49
N ASP A 31 -8.98 -8.75 0.51
CA ASP A 31 -8.60 -10.15 0.63
C ASP A 31 -7.09 -10.30 0.42
N VAL A 32 -6.35 -10.44 1.52
CA VAL A 32 -4.89 -10.57 1.53
C VAL A 32 -4.54 -12.05 1.51
N SER A 33 -3.87 -12.51 0.45
CA SER A 33 -3.43 -13.91 0.34
C SER A 33 -2.01 -14.14 0.86
N ASP A 34 -1.17 -13.09 0.91
CA ASP A 34 0.25 -13.24 1.20
C ASP A 34 0.74 -12.24 2.24
N TYR A 35 1.70 -12.68 3.06
CA TYR A 35 2.41 -11.83 4.01
C TYR A 35 3.84 -11.56 3.57
N SER A 36 4.35 -10.37 3.90
CA SER A 36 5.69 -9.93 3.50
C SER A 36 6.80 -10.87 3.99
N ASP A 37 6.68 -11.39 5.23
CA ASP A 37 7.68 -12.28 5.81
C ASP A 37 7.74 -13.62 5.06
N ASP A 38 6.59 -14.19 4.72
CA ASP A 38 6.49 -15.48 4.03
C ASP A 38 7.01 -15.39 2.59
N LEU A 39 6.70 -14.32 1.87
CA LEU A 39 7.22 -14.09 0.52
C LEU A 39 8.74 -13.97 0.51
N LYS A 40 9.31 -13.25 1.48
CA LYS A 40 10.77 -13.11 1.61
C LYS A 40 11.45 -14.45 1.89
N LYS A 41 10.86 -15.29 2.75
CA LYS A 41 11.37 -16.65 3.01
C LYS A 41 11.27 -17.55 1.78
N LYS A 42 10.10 -17.56 1.12
CA LYS A 42 9.81 -18.37 -0.07
C LYS A 42 10.74 -18.03 -1.23
N HIS A 43 11.04 -16.75 -1.43
CA HIS A 43 11.86 -16.27 -2.55
C HIS A 43 13.31 -15.94 -2.16
N LYS A 44 13.81 -16.42 -1.01
CA LYS A 44 15.18 -16.16 -0.53
C LYS A 44 16.28 -16.59 -1.51
N LYS A 45 16.00 -17.57 -2.37
CA LYS A 45 16.94 -18.09 -3.39
C LYS A 45 16.74 -17.49 -4.79
N LEU A 46 15.79 -16.57 -4.95
CA LEU A 46 15.55 -15.91 -6.22
C LEU A 46 16.71 -14.95 -6.51
N LYS A 47 17.32 -15.08 -7.69
CA LYS A 47 18.46 -14.23 -8.07
C LYS A 47 17.98 -12.84 -8.47
N ASP A 48 18.89 -11.87 -8.35
CA ASP A 48 18.67 -10.52 -8.85
C ASP A 48 18.32 -10.56 -10.35
N ASN A 49 17.35 -9.74 -10.76
CA ASN A 49 16.75 -9.72 -12.11
C ASN A 49 15.97 -10.98 -12.53
N GLN A 50 15.78 -11.97 -11.65
CA GLN A 50 14.93 -13.12 -11.93
C GLN A 50 13.47 -12.83 -11.53
N ARG A 51 12.52 -13.10 -12.43
CA ARG A 51 11.08 -12.99 -12.15
C ARG A 51 10.47 -14.37 -12.01
N THR A 52 9.50 -14.49 -11.11
CA THR A 52 8.64 -15.69 -11.02
C THR A 52 7.24 -15.33 -11.54
N ASN A 53 6.48 -16.35 -11.97
CA ASN A 53 5.08 -16.17 -12.38
C ASN A 53 4.11 -16.15 -11.19
N ASN A 54 4.62 -16.15 -9.95
CA ASN A 54 3.80 -16.11 -8.76
C ASN A 54 3.16 -14.72 -8.62
N LYS A 55 1.83 -14.70 -8.54
CA LYS A 55 1.07 -13.52 -8.13
C LYS A 55 0.99 -13.49 -6.61
N ALA A 56 1.11 -12.31 -6.02
CA ALA A 56 0.95 -12.10 -4.59
C ALA A 56 -0.05 -10.97 -4.34
N VAL A 57 -0.90 -11.14 -3.32
CA VAL A 57 -1.83 -10.10 -2.87
C VAL A 57 -1.46 -9.71 -1.44
N ILE A 58 -0.97 -8.49 -1.27
CA ILE A 58 -0.44 -7.97 0.00
C ILE A 58 -1.11 -6.65 0.39
N ALA A 59 -1.17 -6.35 1.69
CA ALA A 59 -1.57 -5.05 2.21
C ALA A 59 -0.58 -4.58 3.30
N GLY A 60 -0.36 -3.26 3.42
CA GLY A 60 0.57 -2.70 4.40
C GLY A 60 0.59 -1.17 4.46
N ARG A 61 1.38 -0.63 5.40
CA ARG A 61 1.59 0.82 5.54
C ARG A 61 2.75 1.28 4.65
N VAL A 62 2.59 2.42 3.99
CA VAL A 62 3.66 3.10 3.25
C VAL A 62 4.62 3.72 4.26
N MET A 63 5.84 3.19 4.35
CA MET A 63 6.84 3.51 5.38
C MET A 63 8.20 3.98 4.82
N THR A 64 8.29 4.29 3.53
CA THR A 64 9.55 4.77 2.87
C THR A 64 10.31 5.79 3.69
#